data_AF-A0A7S0HL44-F1
#
_entry.id   AF-A0A7S0HL44-F1
#
_cell.length_a   1.000
_cell.length_b   1.000
_cell.length_c   1.000
_cell.angle_alpha   90.00
_cell.angle_beta   90.00
_cell.angle_gamma   90.00
#
_symmetry.space_group_name_H-M   'P 1'
#
loop_
_entity.id
_entity.type
_entity.pdbx_description
1 polymer ?
#
loop_
_entity_poly.entity_id
_entity_poly.type
_entity_poly.pdbx_seq_one_letter_code
_entity_poly.pdbx_strand_id
1 'polypeptide(L)'
;AAAAANLEAAAAASLAAAAAANLAMHPVTGAFADSSHESAFAAQFFRRAFSGHVLLMALAHTIMIGMAIIAEGILRPVWIMITLFMTLGLVGRVLIHRKQGSETRGQRMGARAWMALLGMVGALSFIGFVATPAFACASGHNSPPSFLFALADLAAVLLNGSHGMGFVRKGALVGLMLAARFSMHVICNHYPSAFEGPMISMMLVMTAGFFVTHIAELRLRHSYAEKVREKQTAAGQIRQLEEEKRHMKEKEKFAEEDRRKLEERNEQLKAEKERLLYDVQRRGRPLDE
;
A
#
# COMPACT_ATOMS: atom_id res chain seq x y z
N ALA A 1 12.84 -37.33 -22.23
CA ALA A 1 12.85 -35.92 -22.66
C ALA A 1 11.46 -35.29 -22.59
N ALA A 2 10.47 -35.73 -23.38
CA ALA A 2 9.12 -35.13 -23.39
C ALA A 2 8.38 -35.15 -22.03
N ALA A 3 8.47 -36.25 -21.28
CA ALA A 3 7.85 -36.35 -19.96
C ALA A 3 8.47 -35.39 -18.92
N ALA A 4 9.79 -35.16 -18.98
CA ALA A 4 10.47 -34.22 -18.09
C ALA A 4 10.10 -32.77 -18.41
N ALA A 5 10.02 -32.42 -19.70
CA ALA A 5 9.60 -31.08 -20.14
C ALA A 5 8.14 -30.78 -19.72
N ASN A 6 7.25 -31.78 -19.76
CA ASN A 6 5.88 -31.64 -19.29
C ASN A 6 5.78 -31.42 -17.77
N LEU A 7 6.65 -32.07 -16.98
CA LEU A 7 6.72 -31.91 -15.53
C LEU A 7 7.25 -30.53 -15.13
N GLU A 8 8.27 -30.02 -15.82
CA GLU A 8 8.79 -28.66 -15.61
C GLU A 8 7.77 -27.58 -15.97
N ALA A 9 7.08 -27.73 -17.10
CA ALA A 9 6.01 -26.81 -17.52
C ALA A 9 4.84 -26.80 -16.51
N ALA A 10 4.45 -27.97 -15.99
CA ALA A 10 3.39 -28.08 -14.97
C ALA A 10 3.83 -27.46 -13.63
N ALA A 11 5.08 -27.65 -13.21
CA ALA A 11 5.62 -27.03 -12.00
C ALA A 11 5.69 -25.50 -12.13
N ALA A 12 6.12 -24.98 -13.27
CA ALA A 12 6.16 -23.55 -13.55
C ALA A 12 4.74 -22.93 -13.55
N ALA A 13 3.76 -23.62 -14.14
CA ALA A 13 2.36 -23.19 -14.12
C ALA A 13 1.77 -23.17 -12.70
N SER A 14 2.10 -24.17 -11.88
CA SER A 14 1.68 -24.25 -10.48
C SER A 14 2.27 -23.10 -9.64
N LEU A 15 3.56 -22.80 -9.81
CA LEU A 15 4.22 -21.67 -9.15
C LEU A 15 3.62 -20.31 -9.58
N ALA A 16 3.33 -20.15 -10.87
CA ALA A 16 2.68 -18.94 -11.38
C ALA A 16 1.25 -18.78 -10.82
N ALA A 17 0.49 -19.87 -10.73
CA ALA A 17 -0.84 -19.88 -10.13
C ALA A 17 -0.80 -19.54 -8.63
N ALA A 18 0.16 -20.09 -7.88
CA ALA A 18 0.37 -19.78 -6.47
C ALA A 18 0.75 -18.30 -6.25
N ALA A 19 1.65 -17.76 -7.08
CA ALA A 19 2.02 -16.34 -7.03
C ALA A 19 0.81 -15.42 -7.35
N ALA A 20 -0.01 -15.79 -8.33
CA ALA A 20 -1.24 -15.07 -8.66
C ALA A 20 -2.27 -15.14 -7.52
N ALA A 21 -2.39 -16.29 -6.85
CA ALA A 21 -3.27 -16.48 -5.70
C ALA A 21 -2.85 -15.62 -4.50
N ASN A 22 -1.54 -15.47 -4.25
CA ASN A 22 -1.03 -14.61 -3.17
C ASN A 22 -1.35 -13.12 -3.37
N LEU A 23 -1.48 -12.68 -4.62
CA LEU A 23 -1.86 -11.32 -5.02
C LEU A 23 -3.36 -11.14 -5.23
N ALA A 24 -4.17 -12.19 -5.04
CA ALA A 24 -5.62 -12.07 -5.13
C ALA A 24 -6.14 -11.10 -4.07
N MET A 25 -7.10 -10.27 -4.46
CA MET A 25 -7.76 -9.30 -3.58
C MET A 25 -9.24 -9.59 -3.49
N HIS A 26 -9.81 -9.37 -2.30
CA HIS A 26 -11.26 -9.39 -2.15
C HIS A 26 -11.89 -8.18 -2.88
N PRO A 27 -12.92 -8.36 -3.72
CA PRO A 27 -13.42 -7.30 -4.61
C PRO A 27 -14.01 -6.09 -3.87
N VAL A 28 -14.68 -6.34 -2.74
CA VAL A 28 -15.30 -5.26 -1.93
C VAL A 28 -14.30 -4.62 -0.98
N THR A 29 -13.62 -5.41 -0.14
CA THR A 29 -12.76 -4.87 0.92
C THR A 29 -11.36 -4.49 0.42
N GLY A 30 -10.94 -5.01 -0.73
CA GLY A 30 -9.59 -4.84 -1.28
C GLY A 30 -8.52 -5.63 -0.55
N ALA A 31 -8.86 -6.40 0.49
CA ALA A 31 -7.88 -7.14 1.29
C ALA A 31 -7.10 -8.14 0.41
N PHE A 32 -5.78 -8.13 0.52
CA PHE A 32 -4.94 -9.14 -0.14
C PHE A 32 -5.07 -10.49 0.57
N ALA A 33 -5.01 -11.58 -0.19
CA ALA A 33 -4.96 -12.93 0.35
C ALA A 33 -3.71 -13.15 1.21
N ASP A 34 -2.55 -12.65 0.75
CA ASP A 34 -1.32 -12.64 1.55
C ASP A 34 -1.20 -11.36 2.40
N SER A 35 -1.11 -11.57 3.72
CA SER A 35 -0.88 -10.51 4.71
C SER A 35 0.43 -9.73 4.52
N SER A 36 1.42 -10.30 3.83
CA SER A 36 2.68 -9.63 3.52
C SER A 36 2.44 -8.43 2.58
N HIS A 37 1.65 -8.63 1.51
CA HIS A 37 1.24 -7.59 0.58
C HIS A 37 0.35 -6.55 1.25
N GLU A 38 -0.57 -6.96 2.13
CA GLU A 38 -1.39 -6.04 2.92
C GLU A 38 -0.52 -5.10 3.75
N SER A 39 0.47 -5.65 4.48
CA SER A 39 1.35 -4.86 5.34
C SER A 39 2.29 -3.94 4.54
N ALA A 40 2.81 -4.42 3.41
CA ALA A 40 3.68 -3.65 2.53
C ALA A 40 2.91 -2.51 1.85
N PHE A 41 1.71 -2.79 1.33
CA PHE A 41 0.82 -1.77 0.77
C PHE A 41 0.47 -0.72 1.82
N ALA A 42 0.01 -1.14 3.02
CA ALA A 42 -0.38 -0.24 4.08
C ALA A 42 0.76 0.69 4.51
N ALA A 43 1.99 0.16 4.64
CA ALA A 43 3.17 0.94 4.98
C ALA A 43 3.50 1.97 3.89
N GLN A 44 3.52 1.57 2.61
CA GLN A 44 3.77 2.47 1.49
C GLN A 44 2.70 3.55 1.35
N PHE A 45 1.42 3.18 1.50
CA PHE A 45 0.30 4.10 1.41
C PHE A 45 0.32 5.12 2.55
N PHE A 46 0.52 4.66 3.79
CA PHE A 46 0.66 5.52 4.97
C PHE A 46 1.79 6.54 4.80
N ARG A 47 2.93 6.13 4.24
CA ARG A 47 4.08 7.01 3.98
C ARG A 47 3.76 8.07 2.93
N ARG A 48 3.16 7.67 1.79
CA ARG A 48 2.77 8.60 0.73
C ARG A 48 1.71 9.60 1.17
N ALA A 49 0.83 9.21 2.08
CA ALA A 49 -0.21 10.07 2.62
C ALA A 49 0.28 11.11 3.64
N PHE A 50 1.59 11.18 3.96
CA PHE A 50 2.10 12.07 5.02
C PHE A 50 1.70 13.53 4.86
N SER A 51 2.00 14.15 3.72
CA SER A 51 1.72 15.57 3.50
C SER A 51 0.22 15.85 3.56
N GLY A 52 -0.60 14.95 2.98
CA GLY A 52 -2.06 15.03 3.08
C GLY A 52 -2.55 14.91 4.51
N HIS A 53 -1.98 13.99 5.31
CA HIS A 53 -2.33 13.86 6.72
C HIS A 53 -2.01 15.11 7.52
N VAL A 54 -0.80 15.68 7.37
CA VAL A 54 -0.42 16.90 8.08
C VAL A 54 -1.33 18.06 7.71
N LEU A 55 -1.62 18.24 6.42
CA LEU A 55 -2.52 19.29 5.94
C LEU A 55 -3.94 19.13 6.50
N LEU A 56 -4.53 17.94 6.38
CA LEU A 56 -5.89 17.67 6.86
C LEU A 56 -6.00 17.77 8.39
N MET A 57 -4.99 17.28 9.13
CA MET A 57 -4.94 17.41 10.58
C MET A 57 -4.76 18.87 11.00
N ALA A 58 -3.91 19.65 10.32
CA ALA A 58 -3.73 21.06 10.61
C ALA A 58 -4.99 21.88 10.32
N LEU A 59 -5.70 21.58 9.21
CA LEU A 59 -6.99 22.17 8.89
C LEU A 59 -8.02 21.89 9.99
N ALA A 60 -8.22 20.60 10.32
CA ALA A 60 -9.14 20.21 11.39
C ALA A 60 -8.75 20.86 12.72
N HIS A 61 -7.46 20.91 13.04
CA HIS A 61 -6.95 21.54 14.26
C HIS A 61 -7.24 23.04 14.33
N THR A 62 -7.07 23.76 13.21
CA THR A 62 -7.37 25.20 13.12
C THR A 62 -8.85 25.47 13.39
N ILE A 63 -9.73 24.60 12.87
CA ILE A 63 -11.17 24.67 13.14
C ILE A 63 -11.43 24.47 14.64
N MET A 64 -10.81 23.46 15.27
CA MET A 64 -10.98 23.20 16.71
C MET A 64 -10.47 24.36 17.58
N ILE A 65 -9.36 25.00 17.22
CA ILE A 65 -8.86 26.20 17.90
C ILE A 65 -9.91 27.31 17.84
N GLY A 66 -10.47 27.56 16.64
CA GLY A 66 -11.53 28.54 16.45
C GLY A 66 -12.74 28.24 17.35
N MET A 67 -13.18 26.98 17.41
CA MET A 67 -14.25 26.53 18.30
C MET A 67 -13.93 26.75 19.77
N ALA A 68 -12.69 26.49 20.20
CA ALA A 68 -12.27 26.69 21.58
C ALA A 68 -12.29 28.15 22.01
N ILE A 69 -11.97 29.08 21.10
CA ILE A 69 -11.96 30.53 21.36
C ILE A 69 -13.39 31.06 21.55
N ILE A 70 -14.30 30.66 20.67
CA ILE A 70 -15.67 31.20 20.65
C ILE A 70 -16.61 30.49 21.62
N ALA A 71 -16.31 29.25 22.03
CA ALA A 71 -17.19 28.49 22.88
C ALA A 71 -17.35 29.16 24.26
N GLU A 72 -18.52 28.96 24.86
CA GLU A 72 -18.90 29.52 26.15
C GLU A 72 -19.22 28.41 27.16
N GLY A 73 -19.25 28.79 28.44
CA GLY A 73 -19.61 27.88 29.54
C GLY A 73 -18.79 26.59 29.55
N ILE A 74 -19.48 25.46 29.72
CA ILE A 74 -18.84 24.14 29.82
C ILE A 74 -18.32 23.61 28.47
N LEU A 75 -18.77 24.17 27.33
CA LEU A 75 -18.30 23.74 26.01
C LEU A 75 -16.87 24.23 25.74
N ARG A 76 -16.47 25.37 26.31
CA ARG A 76 -15.10 25.90 26.19
C ARG A 76 -14.03 24.90 26.66
N PRO A 77 -14.06 24.37 27.90
CA PRO A 77 -13.07 23.39 28.33
C PRO A 77 -13.09 22.11 27.50
N VAL A 78 -14.26 21.67 27.00
CA VAL A 78 -14.36 20.50 26.10
C VAL A 78 -13.58 20.74 24.81
N TRP A 79 -13.78 21.89 24.15
CA TRP A 79 -13.07 22.24 22.93
C TRP A 79 -11.58 22.48 23.14
N ILE A 80 -11.17 23.05 24.28
CA ILE A 80 -9.76 23.17 24.66
C ILE A 80 -9.13 21.77 24.76
N MET A 81 -9.78 20.83 25.44
CA MET A 81 -9.28 19.45 25.56
C MET A 81 -9.18 18.73 24.21
N ILE A 82 -10.20 18.85 23.36
CA ILE A 82 -10.16 18.33 21.98
C ILE A 82 -8.98 18.93 21.21
N THR A 83 -8.78 20.24 21.32
CA THR A 83 -7.67 20.95 20.66
C THR A 83 -6.33 20.41 21.12
N LEU A 84 -6.12 20.24 22.43
CA LEU A 84 -4.88 19.67 22.99
C LEU A 84 -4.62 18.25 22.47
N PHE A 85 -5.63 17.38 22.45
CA PHE A 85 -5.48 16.03 21.91
C PHE A 85 -5.15 16.04 20.42
N MET A 86 -5.75 16.95 19.65
CA MET A 86 -5.42 17.14 18.23
C MET A 86 -3.98 17.66 18.04
N THR A 87 -3.50 18.57 18.89
CA THR A 87 -2.10 19.02 18.88
C THR A 87 -1.16 17.84 19.13
N LEU A 88 -1.42 17.04 20.17
CA LEU A 88 -0.64 15.84 20.49
C LEU A 88 -0.68 14.82 19.35
N GLY A 89 -1.84 14.62 18.73
CA GLY A 89 -2.01 13.76 17.57
C GLY A 89 -1.18 14.22 16.37
N LEU A 90 -1.21 15.53 16.05
CA LEU A 90 -0.44 16.13 14.96
C LEU A 90 1.08 16.01 15.20
N VAL A 91 1.54 16.37 16.39
CA VAL A 91 2.97 16.24 16.78
C VAL A 91 3.38 14.77 16.72
N GLY A 92 2.61 13.88 17.33
CA GLY A 92 2.85 12.44 17.30
C GLY A 92 2.90 11.89 15.88
N ARG A 93 2.04 12.39 14.98
CA ARG A 93 2.05 12.01 13.56
C ARG A 93 3.36 12.38 12.87
N VAL A 94 3.85 13.59 13.09
CA VAL A 94 5.14 14.05 12.53
C VAL A 94 6.29 13.20 13.09
N LEU A 95 6.30 12.93 14.40
CA LEU A 95 7.35 12.13 15.05
C LEU A 95 7.36 10.67 14.54
N ILE A 96 6.18 10.05 14.41
CA ILE A 96 6.06 8.67 13.89
C ILE A 96 6.59 8.57 12.46
N HIS A 97 6.32 9.57 11.61
CA HIS A 97 6.80 9.59 10.22
C HIS A 97 8.30 9.85 10.08
N ARG A 98 8.90 10.63 10.98
CA ARG A 98 10.34 10.89 10.96
C ARG A 98 11.18 9.66 11.33
N LYS A 99 10.59 8.65 11.99
CA LYS A 99 11.31 7.45 12.39
C LYS A 99 11.54 6.50 11.20
N GLN A 100 12.73 6.58 10.61
CA GLN A 100 13.17 5.70 9.52
C GLN A 100 13.41 4.26 10.01
N GLY A 101 13.28 3.28 9.12
CA GLY A 101 13.68 1.88 9.38
C GLY A 101 12.60 0.94 9.93
N SER A 102 11.39 1.43 10.27
CA SER A 102 10.29 0.56 10.72
C SER A 102 8.93 0.99 10.17
N GLU A 103 8.78 0.95 8.84
CA GLU A 103 7.60 1.51 8.14
C GLU A 103 6.28 0.86 8.59
N THR A 104 6.25 -0.47 8.67
CA THR A 104 5.08 -1.23 9.13
C THR A 104 4.73 -0.94 10.59
N ARG A 105 5.73 -0.78 11.46
CA ARG A 105 5.53 -0.40 12.86
C ARG A 105 5.00 1.03 12.98
N GLY A 106 5.56 1.96 12.23
CA GLY A 106 5.10 3.36 12.17
C GLY A 106 3.65 3.45 11.72
N GLN A 107 3.28 2.70 10.67
CA GLN A 107 1.90 2.61 10.20
C GLN A 107 0.96 2.07 11.29
N ARG A 108 1.30 0.96 11.95
CA ARG A 108 0.47 0.37 13.02
C ARG A 108 0.31 1.30 14.21
N MET A 109 1.39 1.95 14.64
CA MET A 109 1.36 2.94 15.73
C MET A 109 0.50 4.14 15.34
N GLY A 110 0.68 4.68 14.14
CA GLY A 110 -0.12 5.79 13.64
C GLY A 110 -1.60 5.47 13.53
N ALA A 111 -1.96 4.27 13.05
CA ALA A 111 -3.35 3.81 13.00
C ALA A 111 -3.97 3.67 14.41
N ARG A 112 -3.23 3.14 15.38
CA ARG A 112 -3.69 3.03 16.78
C ARG A 112 -3.85 4.40 17.44
N ALA A 113 -2.87 5.29 17.26
CA ALA A 113 -2.93 6.65 17.78
C ALA A 113 -4.12 7.42 17.20
N TRP A 114 -4.41 7.25 15.91
CA TRP A 114 -5.57 7.84 15.27
C TRP A 114 -6.90 7.31 15.82
N MET A 115 -7.04 5.99 15.98
CA MET A 115 -8.23 5.40 16.59
C MET A 115 -8.48 5.94 18.00
N ALA A 116 -7.43 5.99 18.83
CA ALA A 116 -7.53 6.52 20.18
C ALA A 116 -7.92 8.01 20.17
N LEU A 117 -7.26 8.81 19.33
CA LEU A 117 -7.57 10.23 19.17
C LEU A 117 -9.03 10.45 18.77
N LEU A 118 -9.50 9.77 17.73
CA LEU A 118 -10.85 9.91 17.21
C LEU A 118 -11.90 9.45 18.22
N GLY A 119 -11.63 8.34 18.92
CA GLY A 119 -12.49 7.85 20.01
C GLY A 119 -12.60 8.85 21.17
N MET A 120 -11.48 9.44 21.60
CA MET A 120 -11.47 10.47 22.65
C MET A 120 -12.21 11.74 22.22
N VAL A 121 -11.96 12.23 21.00
CA VAL A 121 -12.65 13.41 20.47
C VAL A 121 -14.16 13.16 20.37
N GLY A 122 -14.57 11.98 19.87
CA GLY A 122 -15.97 11.58 19.83
C GLY A 122 -16.62 11.52 21.22
N ALA A 123 -15.95 10.90 22.18
CA ALA A 123 -16.44 10.80 23.56
C ALA A 123 -16.59 12.17 24.23
N LEU A 124 -15.58 13.04 24.13
CA LEU A 124 -15.63 14.40 24.67
C LEU A 124 -16.74 15.23 24.03
N SER A 125 -16.90 15.11 22.71
CA SER A 125 -17.99 15.78 21.98
C SER A 125 -19.34 15.30 22.49
N PHE A 126 -19.54 13.98 22.60
CA PHE A 126 -20.78 13.40 23.12
C PHE A 126 -21.09 13.88 24.54
N ILE A 127 -20.10 13.86 25.45
CA ILE A 127 -20.27 14.33 26.84
C ILE A 127 -20.70 15.80 26.86
N GLY A 128 -20.08 16.67 26.06
CA GLY A 128 -20.45 18.09 25.99
C GLY A 128 -21.91 18.32 25.56
N PHE A 129 -22.38 17.55 24.57
CA PHE A 129 -23.77 17.63 24.09
C PHE A 129 -24.78 17.09 25.11
N VAL A 130 -24.44 16.01 25.83
CA VAL A 130 -25.32 15.46 26.87
C VAL A 130 -25.34 16.33 28.12
N ALA A 131 -24.21 16.89 28.53
CA ALA A 131 -24.12 17.71 29.73
C ALA A 131 -24.85 19.05 29.59
N THR A 132 -24.85 19.65 28.39
CA THR A 132 -25.46 20.96 28.13
C THR A 132 -26.18 21.03 26.78
N PRO A 133 -27.30 20.29 26.61
CA PRO A 133 -27.98 20.19 25.33
C PRO A 133 -28.52 21.54 24.84
N ALA A 134 -29.14 22.34 25.73
CA ALA A 134 -29.68 23.65 25.36
C ALA A 134 -28.60 24.58 24.80
N PHE A 135 -27.43 24.66 25.45
CA PHE A 135 -26.31 25.49 24.97
C PHE A 135 -25.67 24.92 23.71
N ALA A 136 -25.45 23.60 23.62
CA ALA A 136 -24.84 22.96 22.46
C ALA A 136 -25.71 23.10 21.20
N CYS A 137 -27.03 22.93 21.34
CA CYS A 137 -27.97 23.04 20.24
C CYS A 137 -28.28 24.51 19.88
N ALA A 138 -28.38 25.43 20.86
CA ALA A 138 -28.55 26.85 20.57
C ALA A 138 -27.31 27.49 19.95
N SER A 139 -26.11 26.99 20.30
CA SER A 139 -24.85 27.49 19.73
C SER A 139 -24.89 27.43 18.20
N GLY A 140 -25.47 26.39 17.56
CA GLY A 140 -25.49 26.32 16.09
C GLY A 140 -26.29 27.41 15.38
N HIS A 141 -27.05 28.25 16.08
CA HIS A 141 -27.65 29.45 15.50
C HIS A 141 -26.71 30.66 15.41
N ASN A 142 -25.77 30.80 16.36
CA ASN A 142 -24.86 31.96 16.47
C ASN A 142 -23.38 31.60 16.28
N SER A 143 -23.07 30.31 16.14
CA SER A 143 -21.71 29.76 16.02
C SER A 143 -21.27 29.72 14.55
N PRO A 144 -19.98 29.44 14.25
CA PRO A 144 -19.42 29.41 12.93
C PRO A 144 -20.29 28.67 11.91
N PRO A 145 -20.12 29.03 10.63
CA PRO A 145 -20.89 28.42 9.56
C PRO A 145 -20.84 26.90 9.67
N SER A 146 -22.00 26.25 9.60
CA SER A 146 -22.16 24.79 9.63
C SER A 146 -21.20 24.05 8.68
N PHE A 147 -20.74 24.70 7.62
CA PHE A 147 -19.74 24.16 6.71
C PHE A 147 -18.39 23.84 7.39
N LEU A 148 -17.97 24.55 8.45
CA LEU A 148 -16.68 24.28 9.12
C LEU A 148 -16.67 22.90 9.79
N PHE A 149 -17.78 22.51 10.41
CA PHE A 149 -17.91 21.16 10.97
C PHE A 149 -17.95 20.09 9.87
N ALA A 150 -18.66 20.36 8.77
CA ALA A 150 -18.66 19.45 7.62
C ALA A 150 -17.26 19.29 7.02
N LEU A 151 -16.46 20.36 6.97
CA LEU A 151 -15.05 20.31 6.53
C LEU A 151 -14.17 19.51 7.51
N ALA A 152 -14.36 19.67 8.82
CA ALA A 152 -13.64 18.90 9.82
C ALA A 152 -13.99 17.39 9.75
N ASP A 153 -15.27 17.07 9.56
CA ASP A 153 -15.74 15.69 9.40
C ASP A 153 -15.23 15.07 8.09
N LEU A 154 -15.25 15.83 7.00
CA LEU A 154 -14.65 15.41 5.74
C LEU A 154 -13.15 15.14 5.93
N ALA A 155 -12.42 16.05 6.57
CA ALA A 155 -11.00 15.86 6.86
C ALA A 155 -10.75 14.60 7.70
N ALA A 156 -11.56 14.36 8.74
CA ALA A 156 -11.45 13.18 9.58
C ALA A 156 -11.72 11.88 8.80
N VAL A 157 -12.71 11.86 7.92
CA VAL A 157 -13.01 10.68 7.08
C VAL A 157 -11.93 10.44 6.04
N LEU A 158 -11.41 11.50 5.40
CA LEU A 158 -10.28 11.42 4.48
C LEU A 158 -9.04 10.83 5.18
N LEU A 159 -8.71 11.37 6.36
CA LEU A 159 -7.64 10.85 7.22
C LEU A 159 -7.85 9.36 7.53
N ASN A 160 -9.05 8.99 7.97
CA ASN A 160 -9.40 7.62 8.33
C ASN A 160 -9.17 6.62 7.18
N GLY A 161 -9.52 7.01 5.95
CA GLY A 161 -9.26 6.22 4.74
C GLY A 161 -7.77 6.04 4.46
N SER A 162 -6.96 7.09 4.63
CA SER A 162 -5.54 7.09 4.25
C SER A 162 -4.56 6.52 5.30
N HIS A 163 -5.07 6.00 6.41
CA HIS A 163 -4.25 5.36 7.46
C HIS A 163 -3.77 3.93 7.12
N GLY A 164 -4.18 3.35 5.98
CA GLY A 164 -3.83 1.99 5.58
C GLY A 164 -4.38 0.92 6.54
N MET A 165 -5.55 1.18 7.14
CA MET A 165 -6.24 0.22 7.99
C MET A 165 -6.98 -0.83 7.13
N GLY A 166 -7.45 -1.92 7.74
CA GLY A 166 -8.38 -2.83 7.05
C GLY A 166 -9.78 -2.20 6.94
N PHE A 167 -10.58 -2.64 5.96
CA PHE A 167 -11.95 -2.16 5.71
C PHE A 167 -12.83 -2.12 6.97
N VAL A 168 -12.87 -3.24 7.72
CA VAL A 168 -13.71 -3.37 8.92
C VAL A 168 -13.37 -2.30 9.96
N ARG A 169 -12.08 -2.06 10.22
CA ARG A 169 -11.64 -1.08 11.22
C ARG A 169 -11.99 0.35 10.82
N LYS A 170 -11.83 0.69 9.54
CA LYS A 170 -12.22 2.02 9.03
C LYS A 170 -13.72 2.23 9.11
N GLY A 171 -14.49 1.23 8.66
CA GLY A 171 -15.94 1.25 8.67
C GLY A 171 -16.50 1.37 10.09
N ALA A 172 -15.91 0.63 11.05
CA ALA A 172 -16.28 0.74 12.46
C ALA A 172 -16.06 2.15 13.03
N LEU A 173 -14.95 2.82 12.68
CA LEU A 173 -14.68 4.19 13.13
C LEU A 173 -15.66 5.20 12.53
N VAL A 174 -15.93 5.10 11.22
CA VAL A 174 -16.93 5.96 10.56
C VAL A 174 -18.32 5.70 11.14
N GLY A 175 -18.69 4.44 11.35
CA GLY A 175 -19.96 4.05 11.98
C GLY A 175 -20.09 4.62 13.40
N LEU A 176 -19.02 4.58 14.20
CA LEU A 176 -19.00 5.18 15.53
C LEU A 176 -19.19 6.70 15.47
N MET A 177 -18.52 7.38 14.55
CA MET A 177 -18.70 8.83 14.37
C MET A 177 -20.12 9.16 13.91
N LEU A 178 -20.69 8.39 12.97
CA LEU A 178 -22.07 8.55 12.50
C LEU A 178 -23.07 8.33 13.65
N ALA A 179 -22.86 7.32 14.48
CA ALA A 179 -23.68 7.07 15.66
C ALA A 179 -23.64 8.27 16.64
N ALA A 180 -22.46 8.82 16.90
CA ALA A 180 -22.32 10.02 17.74
C ALA A 180 -23.06 11.22 17.15
N ARG A 181 -22.94 11.46 15.83
CA ARG A 181 -23.68 12.52 15.12
C ARG A 181 -25.19 12.28 15.17
N PHE A 182 -25.63 11.04 15.03
CA PHE A 182 -27.05 10.67 15.11
C PHE A 182 -27.61 10.93 16.51
N SER A 183 -26.89 10.56 17.56
CA SER A 183 -27.27 10.89 18.93
C SER A 183 -27.38 12.39 19.16
N MET A 184 -26.43 13.18 18.64
CA MET A 184 -26.51 14.65 18.72
C MET A 184 -27.74 15.20 17.99
N HIS A 185 -28.07 14.65 16.82
CA HIS A 185 -29.28 15.03 16.08
C HIS A 185 -30.54 14.76 16.90
N VAL A 186 -30.66 13.58 17.52
CA VAL A 186 -31.80 13.22 18.37
C VAL A 186 -31.93 14.16 19.59
N ILE A 187 -30.81 14.48 20.25
CA ILE A 187 -30.79 15.42 21.38
C ILE A 187 -31.26 16.81 20.94
N CYS A 188 -30.74 17.31 19.81
CA CYS A 188 -31.06 18.66 19.35
C CYS A 188 -32.43 18.78 18.66
N ASN A 189 -33.03 17.68 18.18
CA ASN A 189 -34.34 17.71 17.55
C ASN A 189 -35.48 18.14 18.49
N HIS A 190 -35.26 18.07 19.79
CA HIS A 190 -36.21 18.54 20.80
C HIS A 190 -36.23 20.08 20.92
N TYR A 191 -35.28 20.78 20.28
CA TYR A 191 -35.20 22.23 20.25
C TYR A 191 -35.70 22.71 18.88
N PRO A 192 -36.82 23.47 18.80
CA PRO A 192 -37.56 23.78 17.57
C PRO A 192 -36.84 24.75 16.60
N SER A 193 -35.52 24.89 16.69
CA SER A 193 -34.73 25.88 15.97
C SER A 193 -33.84 25.19 14.91
N ALA A 194 -34.34 25.11 13.68
CA ALA A 194 -33.64 24.98 12.38
C ALA A 194 -32.42 24.03 12.22
N PHE A 195 -32.25 23.01 13.06
CA PHE A 195 -31.03 22.18 13.09
C PHE A 195 -31.05 20.94 12.18
N GLU A 196 -32.16 20.63 11.52
CA GLU A 196 -32.32 19.37 10.77
C GLU A 196 -31.41 19.30 9.53
N GLY A 197 -31.35 20.37 8.72
CA GLY A 197 -30.60 20.38 7.46
C GLY A 197 -29.08 20.17 7.61
N PRO A 198 -28.39 20.92 8.48
CA PRO A 198 -26.92 20.84 8.62
C PRO A 198 -26.42 19.47 9.09
N MET A 199 -27.11 18.80 10.02
CA MET A 199 -26.67 17.53 10.59
C MET A 199 -26.77 16.37 9.58
N ILE A 200 -27.87 16.31 8.82
CA ILE A 200 -28.03 15.33 7.75
C ILE A 200 -26.94 15.53 6.68
N SER A 201 -26.65 16.79 6.33
CA SER A 201 -25.56 17.11 5.40
C SER A 201 -24.21 16.58 5.87
N MET A 202 -23.85 16.74 7.15
CA MET A 202 -22.60 16.20 7.70
C MET A 202 -22.53 14.68 7.62
N MET A 203 -23.61 13.97 7.97
CA MET A 203 -23.66 12.50 7.85
C MET A 203 -23.49 12.03 6.41
N LEU A 204 -24.10 12.75 5.46
CA LEU A 204 -23.94 12.50 4.03
C LEU A 204 -22.50 12.73 3.58
N VAL A 205 -21.88 13.84 3.99
CA VAL A 205 -20.46 14.15 3.69
C VAL A 205 -19.54 13.06 4.23
N MET A 206 -19.77 12.58 5.45
CA MET A 206 -18.97 11.51 6.04
C MET A 206 -19.13 10.18 5.28
N THR A 207 -20.37 9.83 4.95
CA THR A 207 -20.68 8.58 4.23
C THR A 207 -20.08 8.62 2.82
N ALA A 208 -20.30 9.72 2.09
CA ALA A 208 -19.72 9.93 0.77
C ALA A 208 -18.18 9.94 0.82
N GLY A 209 -17.58 10.65 1.78
CA GLY A 209 -16.13 10.67 1.98
C GLY A 209 -15.55 9.27 2.25
N PHE A 210 -16.28 8.43 3.00
CA PHE A 210 -15.87 7.06 3.27
C PHE A 210 -15.84 6.22 1.99
N PHE A 211 -16.89 6.29 1.16
CA PHE A 211 -16.91 5.58 -0.11
C PHE A 211 -15.85 6.10 -1.08
N VAL A 212 -15.68 7.42 -1.19
CA VAL A 212 -14.66 8.03 -2.06
C VAL A 212 -13.26 7.57 -1.67
N THR A 213 -12.93 7.61 -0.38
CA THR A 213 -11.61 7.18 0.11
C THR A 213 -11.40 5.68 -0.06
N HIS A 214 -12.44 4.88 0.17
CA HIS A 214 -12.38 3.43 -0.02
C HIS A 214 -12.17 3.06 -1.50
N ILE A 215 -12.91 3.70 -2.42
CA ILE A 215 -12.73 3.49 -3.87
C ILE A 215 -11.33 3.93 -4.32
N ALA A 216 -10.85 5.09 -3.84
CA ALA A 216 -9.50 5.56 -4.13
C ALA A 216 -8.44 4.56 -3.65
N GLU A 217 -8.61 4.00 -2.45
CA GLU A 217 -7.72 2.97 -1.94
C GLU A 217 -7.78 1.68 -2.76
N LEU A 218 -8.97 1.22 -3.18
CA LEU A 218 -9.10 0.05 -4.06
C LEU A 218 -8.31 0.24 -5.36
N ARG A 219 -8.40 1.42 -5.98
CA ARG A 219 -7.61 1.76 -7.18
C ARG A 219 -6.11 1.71 -6.90
N LEU A 220 -5.67 2.22 -5.76
CA LEU A 220 -4.25 2.18 -5.36
C LEU A 220 -3.77 0.75 -5.07
N ARG A 221 -4.62 -0.11 -4.48
CA ARG A 221 -4.33 -1.54 -4.25
C ARG A 221 -4.19 -2.29 -5.57
N HIS A 222 -5.07 -2.04 -6.54
CA HIS A 222 -4.93 -2.58 -7.90
C HIS A 222 -3.63 -2.15 -8.56
N SER A 223 -3.30 -0.85 -8.55
CA SER A 223 -2.04 -0.36 -9.12
C SER A 223 -0.80 -0.95 -8.40
N TYR A 224 -0.89 -1.20 -7.09
CA TYR A 224 0.16 -1.89 -6.35
C TYR A 224 0.31 -3.35 -6.83
N ALA A 225 -0.79 -4.09 -6.95
CA ALA A 225 -0.80 -5.48 -7.39
C ALA A 225 -0.21 -5.63 -8.81
N GLU A 226 -0.60 -4.75 -9.73
CA GLU A 226 -0.04 -4.70 -11.10
C GLU A 226 1.47 -4.50 -11.08
N LYS A 227 1.97 -3.52 -10.33
CA LYS A 227 3.42 -3.25 -10.21
C LYS A 227 4.19 -4.41 -9.60
N VAL A 228 3.59 -5.16 -8.67
CA VAL A 228 4.24 -6.36 -8.12
C VAL A 228 4.29 -7.46 -9.16
N ARG A 229 3.22 -7.68 -9.93
CA ARG A 229 3.20 -8.66 -11.03
C ARG A 229 4.25 -8.34 -12.09
N GLU A 230 4.31 -7.08 -12.54
CA GLU A 230 5.32 -6.62 -13.50
C GLU A 230 6.75 -6.91 -13.01
N LYS A 231 7.04 -6.60 -11.74
CA LYS A 231 8.35 -6.90 -11.14
C LYS A 231 8.66 -8.39 -11.06
N GLN A 232 7.66 -9.22 -10.74
CA GLN A 232 7.83 -10.68 -10.71
C GLN A 232 8.10 -11.24 -12.11
N THR A 233 7.36 -10.76 -13.13
CA THR A 233 7.59 -11.15 -14.53
C THR A 233 8.97 -10.72 -15.02
N ALA A 234 9.37 -9.47 -14.77
CA ALA A 234 10.69 -8.98 -15.13
C ALA A 234 11.82 -9.76 -14.44
N ALA A 235 11.68 -10.08 -13.15
CA ALA A 235 12.64 -10.91 -12.44
C ALA A 235 12.71 -12.34 -12.99
N GLY A 236 11.58 -12.90 -13.43
CA GLY A 236 11.53 -14.19 -14.11
C GLY A 236 12.27 -14.18 -15.45
N GLN A 237 12.05 -13.16 -16.28
CA GLN A 237 12.74 -13.00 -17.57
C GLN A 237 14.25 -12.83 -17.40
N ILE A 238 14.69 -12.05 -16.41
CA ILE A 238 16.11 -11.89 -16.10
C ILE A 238 16.75 -13.23 -15.75
N ARG A 239 16.08 -14.06 -14.91
CA ARG A 239 16.59 -15.40 -14.57
C ARG A 239 16.69 -16.32 -15.78
N GLN A 240 15.68 -16.32 -16.65
CA GLN A 240 15.71 -17.11 -17.88
C GLN A 240 16.87 -16.71 -18.80
N LEU A 241 17.06 -15.39 -19.00
CA LEU A 241 18.18 -14.88 -19.81
C LEU A 241 19.55 -15.24 -19.20
N GLU A 242 19.67 -15.24 -17.87
CA GLU A 242 20.89 -15.68 -17.20
C GLU A 242 21.18 -17.17 -17.39
N GLU A 243 20.15 -18.01 -17.37
CA GLU A 243 20.25 -19.45 -17.63
C GLU A 243 20.63 -19.75 -19.08
N GLU A 244 19.97 -19.09 -20.04
CA GLU A 244 20.33 -19.20 -21.47
C GLU A 244 21.77 -18.77 -21.73
N LYS A 245 22.22 -17.68 -21.09
CA LYS A 245 23.60 -17.21 -21.19
C LYS A 245 24.59 -18.23 -20.61
N ARG A 246 24.24 -18.94 -19.53
CA ARG A 246 25.09 -20.02 -18.98
C ARG A 246 25.18 -21.19 -19.95
N HIS A 247 24.05 -21.63 -20.50
CA HIS A 247 24.02 -22.73 -21.47
C HIS A 247 24.76 -22.39 -22.78
N MET A 248 24.66 -21.14 -23.26
CA MET A 248 25.44 -20.67 -24.40
C MET A 248 26.94 -20.72 -24.13
N LYS A 249 27.39 -20.30 -22.94
CA LYS A 249 28.80 -20.38 -22.55
C LYS A 249 29.30 -21.82 -22.46
N GLU A 250 28.47 -22.75 -22.00
CA GLU A 250 28.81 -24.18 -21.96
C GLU A 250 28.94 -24.77 -23.37
N LYS A 251 28.02 -24.41 -24.28
CA LYS A 251 28.12 -24.79 -25.69
C LYS A 251 29.35 -24.21 -26.38
N GLU A 252 29.71 -22.97 -26.09
CA GLU A 252 30.91 -22.33 -26.61
C GLU A 252 32.18 -23.07 -26.15
N LYS A 253 32.26 -23.41 -24.85
CA LYS A 253 33.37 -24.24 -24.31
C LYS A 253 33.45 -25.61 -24.98
N PHE A 254 32.31 -26.27 -25.17
CA PHE A 254 32.26 -27.56 -25.84
C PHE A 254 32.71 -27.47 -27.30
N ALA A 255 32.25 -26.46 -28.03
CA ALA A 255 32.65 -26.22 -29.42
C ALA A 255 34.15 -25.88 -29.54
N GLU A 256 34.71 -25.14 -28.59
CA GLU A 256 36.14 -24.85 -28.52
C GLU A 256 36.98 -26.10 -28.24
N GLU A 257 36.51 -26.97 -27.33
CA GLU A 257 37.17 -28.25 -27.07
C GLU A 257 37.15 -29.19 -28.29
N ASP A 258 36.00 -29.26 -28.98
CA ASP A 258 35.86 -30.05 -30.20
C ASP A 258 36.74 -29.51 -31.33
N ARG A 259 36.82 -28.17 -31.48
CA ARG A 259 37.76 -27.52 -32.41
C ARG A 259 39.20 -27.92 -32.12
N ARG A 260 39.62 -27.88 -30.85
CA ARG A 260 40.99 -28.29 -30.46
C ARG A 260 41.27 -29.75 -30.79
N LYS A 261 40.33 -30.66 -30.50
CA LYS A 261 40.44 -32.08 -30.87
C LYS A 261 40.55 -32.29 -32.38
N LEU A 262 39.79 -31.52 -33.17
CA LEU A 262 39.87 -31.57 -34.63
C LEU A 262 41.22 -31.08 -35.16
N GLU A 263 41.76 -30.00 -34.60
CA GLU A 263 43.10 -29.50 -34.93
C GLU A 263 44.18 -30.55 -34.64
N GLU A 264 44.15 -31.17 -33.45
CA GLU A 264 45.08 -32.25 -33.07
C GLU A 264 45.01 -33.45 -34.05
N ARG A 265 43.80 -33.88 -34.44
CA ARG A 265 43.66 -34.97 -35.44
C ARG A 265 44.16 -34.58 -36.82
N ASN A 266 43.94 -33.34 -37.25
CA ASN A 266 44.43 -32.87 -38.55
C ASN A 266 45.97 -32.83 -38.60
N GLU A 267 46.62 -32.42 -37.51
CA GLU A 267 48.08 -32.47 -37.41
C GLU A 267 48.62 -33.90 -37.49
N GLN A 268 47.97 -34.85 -36.79
CA GLN A 268 48.33 -36.28 -36.87
C GLN A 268 48.20 -36.82 -38.30
N LEU A 269 47.08 -36.56 -38.97
CA LEU A 269 46.85 -36.99 -40.35
C LEU A 269 47.87 -36.39 -41.32
N LYS A 270 48.27 -35.13 -41.11
CA LYS A 270 49.30 -34.48 -41.93
C LYS A 270 50.66 -35.16 -41.74
N ALA A 271 51.05 -35.44 -40.50
CA ALA A 271 52.29 -36.16 -40.19
C ALA A 271 52.29 -37.59 -40.78
N GLU A 272 51.18 -38.30 -40.70
CA GLU A 272 51.03 -39.63 -41.29
C GLU A 272 51.10 -39.59 -42.83
N LYS A 273 50.46 -38.60 -43.46
CA LYS A 273 50.53 -38.37 -44.91
C LYS A 273 51.98 -38.09 -45.36
N GLU A 274 52.71 -37.24 -44.66
CA GLU A 274 54.11 -36.94 -44.96
C GLU A 274 54.99 -38.19 -44.84
N ARG A 275 54.77 -39.02 -43.80
CA ARG A 275 55.44 -40.31 -43.63
C ARG A 275 55.16 -41.28 -44.79
N LEU A 276 53.90 -41.42 -45.19
CA LEU A 276 53.51 -42.30 -46.30
C LEU A 276 54.09 -41.84 -47.65
N LEU A 277 54.08 -40.52 -47.91
CA LEU A 277 54.71 -39.94 -49.11
C LEU A 277 56.21 -40.26 -49.17
N TYR A 278 56.90 -40.14 -48.03
CA TYR A 278 58.30 -40.52 -47.91
C TYR A 278 58.53 -42.00 -48.21
N ASP A 279 57.70 -42.89 -47.66
CA ASP A 279 57.78 -44.33 -47.89
C ASP A 279 57.52 -44.71 -49.37
N VAL A 280 56.57 -44.04 -50.04
CA VAL A 280 56.26 -44.24 -51.47
C VAL A 280 57.41 -43.78 -52.36
N GLN A 281 57.99 -42.59 -52.11
CA GLN A 281 59.14 -42.09 -52.87
C GLN A 281 60.36 -43.02 -52.72
N ARG A 282 60.55 -43.61 -51.54
CA ARG A 282 61.63 -44.56 -51.30
C ARG A 282 61.44 -45.88 -52.07
N ARG A 283 60.20 -46.34 -52.26
CA ARG A 283 59.88 -47.55 -53.06
C ARG A 283 59.87 -47.31 -54.57
N GLY A 284 59.70 -46.06 -55.02
CA GLY A 284 59.62 -45.69 -56.44
C GLY A 284 60.96 -45.41 -57.12
N ARG A 285 62.11 -45.57 -56.43
CA ARG A 285 63.43 -45.50 -57.09
C ARG A 285 63.61 -46.79 -57.91
N PRO A 286 63.61 -46.73 -59.25
CA PRO A 286 64.04 -47.87 -60.05
C PRO A 286 65.49 -48.16 -59.66
N LEU A 287 65.79 -49.44 -59.48
CA LEU A 287 67.16 -49.90 -59.54
C LEU A 287 67.62 -49.68 -60.98
N ASP A 288 68.07 -48.47 -61.31
CA ASP A 288 68.91 -48.27 -62.50
C ASP A 288 70.22 -49.02 -62.23
N GLU A 289 70.57 -49.87 -63.19
CA GLU A 289 71.73 -50.78 -63.24
C GLU A 289 73.08 -50.09 -62.96
#